data_AF-A0A7S0HUI4-F1
#
_entry.id   AF-A0A7S0HUI4-F1
#
_cell.length_a   1.000
_cell.length_b   1.000
_cell.length_c   1.000
_cell.angle_alpha   90.00
_cell.angle_beta   90.00
_cell.angle_gamma   90.00
#
_symmetry.space_group_name_H-M   'P 1'
#
loop_
_entity.id
_entity.type
_entity.pdbx_description
1 polymer ?
#
loop_
_entity_poly.entity_id
_entity_poly.type
_entity_poly.pdbx_seq_one_letter_code
_entity_poly.pdbx_strand_id
1 'polypeptide(L)'
;MVSQPLFTDHDVVHLGVLNVPHVHKVLGFLCLGHYALRFWWLVRYGSMYFDPSSWVTWATPAVHLLLSCSSFIFPVPQRRFDSKPIIWKELQLHNILFTFRSCIIFWLWCLTPCFSGDCGQRHWFLRLLMVCFSHYVADRITEKFEQSSKTTTRDMPWGPNVPKWVQQYVKVYYAVCQLFATTALLICGSLVLDSAFAIMFPIQLSTFLMTLVRKNLISGTSWHVWYALSLGAVFAIPISHSLRISLKLPPPSFLSALTRTHETPLVCEVIKLLIAPLAVFLRLKLRLDKYLVFAIVTVSFVSLTLFEREVSSQKAVYETSLPENVVPWIRNAVGGSLAFMSR
;
A
#
# COMPACT_ATOMS: atom_id res chain seq x y z
N MET A 1 -25.74 27.44 -10.69
CA MET A 1 -24.54 27.32 -9.84
C MET A 1 -23.35 27.78 -10.66
N VAL A 2 -22.63 28.81 -10.21
CA VAL A 2 -21.45 29.32 -10.94
C VAL A 2 -20.31 28.30 -10.79
N SER A 3 -19.84 27.74 -11.90
CA SER A 3 -18.67 26.85 -11.91
C SER A 3 -17.43 27.65 -11.50
N GLN A 4 -16.86 27.36 -10.33
CA GLN A 4 -15.59 27.97 -9.94
C GLN A 4 -14.46 27.41 -10.82
N PRO A 5 -13.55 28.26 -11.32
CA PRO A 5 -12.44 27.82 -12.15
C PRO A 5 -11.51 26.84 -11.40
N LEU A 6 -10.80 26.00 -12.17
CA LEU A 6 -9.83 25.05 -11.58
C LEU A 6 -8.66 25.81 -10.92
N PHE A 7 -8.32 26.98 -11.46
CA PHE A 7 -7.28 27.89 -11.00
C PHE A 7 -7.89 29.14 -10.36
N THR A 8 -7.42 29.52 -9.17
CA THR A 8 -7.84 30.70 -8.40
C THR A 8 -6.59 31.34 -7.82
N ASP A 9 -6.49 32.67 -7.82
CA ASP A 9 -5.27 33.42 -7.45
C ASP A 9 -4.84 33.26 -5.97
N HIS A 10 -5.66 32.63 -5.13
CA HIS A 10 -5.39 32.39 -3.71
C HIS A 10 -4.31 31.32 -3.41
N ASP A 11 -3.68 30.72 -4.43
CA ASP A 11 -2.70 29.65 -4.25
C ASP A 11 -1.24 30.10 -4.45
N VAL A 12 -0.95 31.40 -4.31
CA VAL A 12 0.43 31.90 -4.38
C VAL A 12 1.10 31.67 -3.03
N VAL A 13 2.09 30.77 -2.99
CA VAL A 13 2.96 30.62 -1.82
C VAL A 13 4.09 31.64 -1.95
N HIS A 14 4.13 32.60 -1.03
CA HIS A 14 5.22 33.57 -0.91
C HIS A 14 6.38 32.94 -0.13
N LEU A 15 7.37 32.42 -0.85
CA LEU A 15 8.59 31.84 -0.27
C LEU A 15 9.74 32.85 -0.42
N GLY A 16 9.70 33.90 0.39
CA GLY A 16 10.64 35.02 0.30
C GLY A 16 10.49 35.79 -1.02
N VAL A 17 11.47 35.63 -1.93
CA VAL A 17 11.54 36.35 -3.22
C VAL A 17 10.83 35.58 -4.35
N LEU A 18 10.53 34.29 -4.16
CA LEU A 18 9.91 33.45 -5.19
C LEU A 18 8.41 33.28 -4.92
N ASN A 19 7.58 33.85 -5.79
CA ASN A 19 6.15 33.56 -5.85
C ASN A 19 5.96 32.32 -6.72
N VAL A 20 5.74 31.17 -6.10
CA VAL A 20 5.38 29.96 -6.86
C VAL A 20 3.86 29.79 -6.79
N PRO A 21 3.11 30.27 -7.80
CA PRO A 21 1.68 30.04 -7.87
C PRO A 21 1.41 28.54 -8.00
N HIS A 22 0.46 28.03 -7.21
CA HIS A 22 -0.10 26.68 -7.32
C HIS A 22 0.85 25.50 -7.07
N VAL A 23 1.85 25.63 -6.17
CA VAL A 23 2.78 24.54 -5.79
C VAL A 23 2.06 23.21 -5.57
N HIS A 24 1.00 23.21 -4.76
CA HIS A 24 0.23 22.00 -4.45
C HIS A 24 -0.38 21.35 -5.70
N LYS A 25 -0.86 22.15 -6.66
CA LYS A 25 -1.45 21.63 -7.90
C LYS A 25 -0.39 21.04 -8.82
N VAL A 26 0.76 21.71 -8.95
CA VAL A 26 1.90 21.21 -9.73
C VAL A 26 2.39 19.89 -9.15
N LEU A 27 2.57 19.80 -7.82
CA LEU A 27 2.89 18.55 -7.12
C LEU A 27 1.81 17.49 -7.34
N GLY A 28 0.53 17.88 -7.35
CA GLY A 28 -0.60 16.99 -7.60
C GLY A 28 -0.56 16.36 -8.98
N PHE A 29 -0.36 17.17 -10.03
CA PHE A 29 -0.22 16.68 -11.41
C PHE A 29 1.04 15.83 -11.59
N LEU A 30 2.16 16.22 -10.97
CA LEU A 30 3.39 15.44 -10.98
C LEU A 30 3.18 14.05 -10.36
N CYS A 31 2.56 13.98 -9.18
CA CYS A 31 2.25 12.71 -8.52
C CYS A 31 1.26 11.87 -9.33
N LEU A 32 0.25 12.49 -9.96
CA LEU A 32 -0.72 11.79 -10.79
C LEU A 32 -0.08 11.17 -12.03
N GLY A 33 0.77 11.93 -12.74
CA GLY A 33 1.56 11.41 -13.86
C GLY A 33 2.51 10.30 -13.43
N HIS A 34 3.13 10.44 -12.25
CA HIS A 34 3.99 9.42 -11.69
C HIS A 34 3.24 8.12 -11.37
N TYR A 35 2.04 8.20 -10.78
CA TYR A 35 1.17 7.04 -10.59
C TYR A 35 0.82 6.38 -11.93
N ALA A 36 0.38 7.16 -12.92
CA ALA A 36 0.02 6.64 -14.24
C ALA A 36 1.18 5.85 -14.88
N LEU A 37 2.39 6.41 -14.84
CA LEU A 37 3.60 5.75 -15.35
C LEU A 37 3.91 4.44 -14.60
N ARG A 38 3.93 4.47 -13.26
CA ARG A 38 4.29 3.31 -12.43
C ARG A 38 3.25 2.19 -12.52
N PHE A 39 1.96 2.52 -12.56
CA PHE A 39 0.90 1.52 -12.79
C PHE A 39 0.93 0.97 -14.22
N TRP A 40 1.24 1.79 -15.22
CA TRP A 40 1.47 1.30 -16.58
C TRP A 40 2.62 0.30 -16.63
N TRP A 41 3.74 0.58 -15.93
CA TRP A 41 4.84 -0.37 -15.79
C TRP A 41 4.43 -1.64 -15.06
N LEU A 42 3.63 -1.55 -14.01
CA LEU A 42 3.10 -2.73 -13.32
C LEU A 42 2.27 -3.60 -14.28
N VAL A 43 1.39 -3.02 -15.10
CA VAL A 43 0.58 -3.80 -16.04
C VAL A 43 1.44 -4.38 -17.16
N ARG A 44 2.35 -3.59 -17.74
CA ARG A 44 3.16 -4.01 -18.91
C ARG A 44 4.28 -4.98 -18.55
N TYR A 45 4.87 -4.79 -17.38
CA TYR A 45 6.11 -5.43 -16.95
C TYR A 45 6.02 -6.06 -15.55
N GLY A 46 4.84 -6.10 -14.91
CA GLY A 46 4.61 -6.76 -13.61
C GLY A 46 5.49 -6.27 -12.45
N SER A 47 6.06 -5.08 -12.57
CA SER A 47 6.74 -4.37 -11.48
C SER A 47 6.72 -2.88 -11.77
N MET A 48 6.77 -2.08 -10.72
CA MET A 48 6.89 -0.63 -10.81
C MET A 48 8.33 -0.15 -11.03
N TYR A 49 9.33 -1.04 -11.10
CA TYR A 49 10.75 -0.69 -11.34
C TYR A 49 11.34 0.30 -10.32
N PHE A 50 11.10 0.07 -9.04
CA PHE A 50 11.83 0.78 -8.00
C PHE A 50 13.21 0.14 -7.79
N ASP A 51 14.24 0.89 -8.17
CA ASP A 51 15.64 0.52 -7.99
C ASP A 51 16.25 1.32 -6.82
N PRO A 52 16.62 0.68 -5.70
CA PRO A 52 17.25 1.35 -4.55
C PRO A 52 18.56 2.08 -4.87
N SER A 53 19.25 1.73 -5.97
CA SER A 53 20.45 2.43 -6.40
C SER A 53 20.15 3.76 -7.12
N SER A 54 18.92 3.93 -7.62
CA SER A 54 18.50 5.12 -8.35
C SER A 54 18.00 6.21 -7.41
N TRP A 55 18.54 7.42 -7.56
CA TRP A 55 18.09 8.60 -6.80
C TRP A 55 16.59 8.91 -7.00
N VAL A 56 16.01 8.54 -8.15
CA VAL A 56 14.58 8.75 -8.44
C VAL A 56 13.70 7.92 -7.49
N THR A 57 14.14 6.71 -7.16
CA THR A 57 13.46 5.85 -6.17
C THR A 57 13.49 6.49 -4.79
N TRP A 58 14.62 7.07 -4.39
CA TRP A 58 14.75 7.79 -3.12
C TRP A 58 13.90 9.07 -3.05
N ALA A 59 13.83 9.81 -4.16
CA ALA A 59 13.04 11.03 -4.27
C ALA A 59 11.53 10.76 -4.29
N THR A 60 11.11 9.56 -4.70
CA THR A 60 9.69 9.20 -4.85
C THR A 60 8.88 9.45 -3.57
N PRO A 61 9.20 8.87 -2.40
CA PRO A 61 8.44 9.15 -1.18
C PRO A 61 8.47 10.63 -0.78
N ALA A 62 9.58 11.33 -1.02
CA ALA A 62 9.70 12.76 -0.70
C ALA A 62 8.66 13.59 -1.46
N VAL A 63 8.53 13.40 -2.77
CA VAL A 63 7.59 14.15 -3.62
C VAL A 63 6.15 13.89 -3.20
N HIS A 64 5.78 12.62 -2.94
CA HIS A 64 4.43 12.27 -2.50
C HIS A 64 4.13 12.79 -1.08
N LEU A 65 5.10 12.76 -0.16
CA LEU A 65 4.94 13.33 1.18
C LEU A 65 4.82 14.85 1.14
N LEU A 66 5.60 15.53 0.29
CA LEU A 66 5.50 16.98 0.07
C LEU A 66 4.12 17.38 -0.47
N LEU A 67 3.55 16.58 -1.38
CA LEU A 67 2.16 16.78 -1.82
C LEU A 67 1.18 16.71 -0.64
N SER A 68 1.29 15.67 0.21
CA SER A 68 0.41 15.53 1.38
C SER A 68 0.60 16.67 2.39
N CYS A 69 1.83 17.05 2.71
CA CYS A 69 2.15 18.12 3.65
C CYS A 69 1.75 19.51 3.14
N SER A 70 1.90 19.78 1.83
CA SER A 70 1.48 21.05 1.23
C SER A 70 -0.04 21.28 1.32
N SER A 71 -0.83 20.25 1.64
CA SER A 71 -2.26 20.43 1.91
C SER A 71 -2.55 21.32 3.13
N PHE A 72 -1.60 21.50 4.06
CA PHE A 72 -1.78 22.38 5.22
C PHE A 72 -1.98 23.87 4.86
N ILE A 73 -1.61 24.27 3.64
CA ILE A 73 -1.85 25.62 3.12
C ILE A 73 -3.36 25.91 3.03
N PHE A 74 -4.19 24.88 2.86
CA PHE A 74 -5.64 25.06 2.72
C PHE A 74 -6.34 25.06 4.08
N PRO A 75 -7.12 26.11 4.39
CA PRO A 75 -8.01 26.06 5.54
C PRO A 75 -9.10 25.01 5.29
N VAL A 76 -9.16 24.01 6.16
CA VAL A 76 -10.18 22.95 6.15
C VAL A 76 -11.07 23.07 7.37
N PRO A 77 -12.37 22.78 7.26
CA PRO A 77 -13.27 22.79 8.41
C PRO A 77 -12.80 21.80 9.47
N GLN A 78 -12.88 22.22 10.73
CA GLN A 78 -12.60 21.35 11.88
C GLN A 78 -13.71 20.33 12.09
N ARG A 79 -14.96 20.69 11.74
CA ARG A 79 -16.16 19.89 11.96
C ARG A 79 -16.64 19.23 10.67
N ARG A 80 -17.29 18.08 10.81
CA ARG A 80 -17.83 17.32 9.68
C ARG A 80 -19.16 17.90 9.22
N PHE A 81 -19.39 17.86 7.90
CA PHE A 81 -20.69 18.14 7.30
C PHE A 81 -21.25 16.85 6.67
N ASP A 82 -22.52 16.57 6.90
CA ASP A 82 -23.18 15.36 6.40
C ASP A 82 -23.71 15.49 4.96
N SER A 83 -23.54 16.64 4.31
CA SER A 83 -24.17 16.92 3.02
C SER A 83 -23.38 16.41 1.82
N LYS A 84 -22.05 16.52 1.85
CA LYS A 84 -21.17 16.17 0.73
C LYS A 84 -19.80 15.66 1.23
N PRO A 85 -19.15 14.74 0.48
CA PRO A 85 -17.76 14.38 0.75
C PRO A 85 -16.86 15.61 0.64
N ILE A 86 -16.36 16.10 1.78
CA ILE A 86 -15.52 17.29 1.90
C ILE A 86 -14.32 16.92 2.77
N ILE A 87 -13.16 17.52 2.50
CA ILE A 87 -11.96 17.32 3.32
C ILE A 87 -12.12 18.10 4.63
N TRP A 88 -12.20 17.39 5.76
CA TRP A 88 -12.13 17.97 7.11
C TRP A 88 -10.77 17.70 7.77
N LYS A 89 -10.52 18.31 8.93
CA LYS A 89 -9.20 18.27 9.58
C LYS A 89 -8.74 16.87 9.97
N GLU A 90 -9.61 16.04 10.55
CA GLU A 90 -9.33 14.64 10.90
C GLU A 90 -8.87 13.84 9.67
N LEU A 91 -9.62 13.90 8.56
CA LEU A 91 -9.28 13.20 7.31
C LEU A 91 -7.96 13.71 6.71
N GLN A 92 -7.75 15.03 6.71
CA GLN A 92 -6.48 15.62 6.24
C GLN A 92 -5.30 15.01 7.00
N LEU A 93 -5.39 14.96 8.33
CA LEU A 93 -4.33 14.42 9.17
C LEU A 93 -4.14 12.91 9.00
N HIS A 94 -5.22 12.14 8.87
CA HIS A 94 -5.16 10.70 8.57
C HIS A 94 -4.44 10.45 7.24
N ASN A 95 -4.77 11.21 6.20
CA ASN A 95 -4.15 11.03 4.89
C ASN A 95 -2.66 11.37 4.90
N ILE A 96 -2.26 12.44 5.59
CA ILE A 96 -0.84 12.76 5.79
C ILE A 96 -0.13 11.64 6.55
N LEU A 97 -0.71 11.18 7.66
CA LEU A 97 -0.14 10.13 8.51
C LEU A 97 0.04 8.80 7.76
N PHE A 98 -0.97 8.35 7.02
CA PHE A 98 -0.87 7.10 6.26
C PHE A 98 0.03 7.21 5.03
N THR A 99 0.14 8.40 4.42
CA THR A 99 1.16 8.67 3.39
C THR A 99 2.55 8.58 4.01
N PHE A 100 2.76 9.23 5.15
CA PHE A 100 4.03 9.24 5.89
C PHE A 100 4.47 7.83 6.29
N ARG A 101 3.54 7.00 6.80
CA ARG A 101 3.78 5.59 7.09
C ARG A 101 4.34 4.84 5.87
N SER A 102 3.68 4.94 4.72
CA SER A 102 4.14 4.29 3.49
C SER A 102 5.50 4.82 3.05
N CYS A 103 5.74 6.13 3.16
CA CYS A 103 7.01 6.75 2.80
C CYS A 103 8.19 6.27 3.67
N ILE A 104 8.00 6.19 5.00
CA ILE A 104 9.06 5.70 5.89
C ILE A 104 9.36 4.24 5.59
N ILE A 105 8.34 3.39 5.41
CA ILE A 105 8.55 1.97 5.11
C ILE A 105 9.29 1.82 3.77
N PHE A 106 8.95 2.65 2.78
CA PHE A 106 9.65 2.71 1.50
C PHE A 106 11.13 3.09 1.69
N TRP A 107 11.44 4.17 2.40
CA TRP A 107 12.83 4.57 2.66
C TRP A 107 13.60 3.58 3.52
N LEU A 108 12.97 3.00 4.54
CA LEU A 108 13.58 1.96 5.37
C LEU A 108 14.06 0.79 4.52
N TRP A 109 13.27 0.41 3.52
CA TRP A 109 13.67 -0.61 2.58
C TRP A 109 14.86 -0.18 1.71
N CYS A 110 14.85 1.05 1.18
CA CYS A 110 15.97 1.58 0.40
C CYS A 110 17.27 1.70 1.21
N LEU A 111 17.19 2.01 2.51
CA LEU A 111 18.34 2.11 3.42
C LEU A 111 18.97 0.77 3.74
N THR A 112 18.24 -0.33 3.59
CA THR A 112 18.73 -1.66 3.90
C THR A 112 19.56 -2.15 2.71
N PRO A 113 20.91 -2.29 2.83
CA PRO A 113 21.74 -2.65 1.70
C PRO A 113 21.28 -4.00 1.13
N CYS A 114 20.87 -4.05 -0.14
CA CYS A 114 20.44 -5.26 -0.85
C CYS A 114 21.54 -6.33 -1.02
N PHE A 115 22.72 -6.11 -0.44
CA PHE A 115 23.95 -6.86 -0.70
C PHE A 115 24.01 -8.25 -0.04
N SER A 116 23.12 -8.57 0.89
CA SER A 116 23.02 -9.90 1.49
C SER A 116 21.59 -10.38 1.30
N GLY A 117 21.31 -11.35 0.43
CA GLY A 117 19.98 -11.80 -0.07
C GLY A 117 18.84 -12.10 0.92
N ASP A 118 18.97 -11.68 2.16
CA ASP A 118 18.08 -11.84 3.32
C ASP A 118 17.51 -10.49 3.84
N CYS A 119 17.74 -9.37 3.12
CA CYS A 119 17.41 -8.00 3.54
C CYS A 119 15.92 -7.82 3.90
N GLY A 120 15.05 -8.57 3.23
CA GLY A 120 13.62 -8.36 3.37
C GLY A 120 13.01 -8.80 4.68
N GLN A 121 13.64 -9.78 5.33
CA GLN A 121 13.16 -10.28 6.61
C GLN A 121 13.66 -9.43 7.78
N ARG A 122 14.88 -8.85 7.73
CA ARG A 122 15.49 -8.23 8.92
C ARG A 122 14.70 -7.08 9.55
N HIS A 123 13.87 -6.36 8.78
CA HIS A 123 13.14 -5.19 9.26
C HIS A 123 11.64 -5.40 9.42
N TRP A 124 11.13 -6.65 9.42
CA TRP A 124 9.70 -6.91 9.62
C TRP A 124 9.19 -6.34 10.96
N PHE A 125 10.00 -6.45 12.01
CA PHE A 125 9.65 -5.93 13.34
C PHE A 125 9.55 -4.40 13.35
N LEU A 126 10.50 -3.70 12.74
CA LEU A 126 10.47 -2.24 12.65
C LEU A 126 9.28 -1.76 11.80
N ARG A 127 8.96 -2.46 10.70
CA ARG A 127 7.76 -2.19 9.90
C ARG A 127 6.49 -2.38 10.72
N LEU A 128 6.40 -3.44 11.51
CA LEU A 128 5.28 -3.68 12.42
C LEU A 128 5.14 -2.56 13.44
N LEU A 129 6.25 -2.13 14.08
CA LEU A 129 6.23 -1.01 15.02
C LEU A 129 5.74 0.29 14.35
N MET A 130 6.21 0.60 13.13
CA MET A 130 5.77 1.78 12.37
C MET A 130 4.27 1.72 12.02
N VAL A 131 3.78 0.55 11.61
CA VAL A 131 2.36 0.32 11.35
C VAL A 131 1.54 0.51 12.62
N CYS A 132 1.91 -0.13 13.74
CA CYS A 132 1.23 -0.01 15.01
C CYS A 132 1.23 1.43 15.52
N PHE A 133 2.38 2.12 15.45
CA PHE A 133 2.52 3.51 15.83
C PHE A 133 1.61 4.41 14.98
N SER A 134 1.58 4.22 13.66
CA SER A 134 0.70 5.02 12.79
C SER A 134 -0.79 4.80 13.11
N HIS A 135 -1.20 3.58 13.46
CA HIS A 135 -2.58 3.31 13.87
C HIS A 135 -2.90 3.93 15.23
N TYR A 136 -1.98 3.85 16.19
CA TYR A 136 -2.13 4.53 17.48
C TYR A 136 -2.31 6.05 17.30
N VAL A 137 -1.48 6.69 16.48
CA VAL A 137 -1.61 8.13 16.18
C VAL A 137 -2.92 8.43 15.45
N ALA A 138 -3.36 7.57 14.53
CA ALA A 138 -4.64 7.72 13.84
C ALA A 138 -5.83 7.67 14.82
N ASP A 139 -5.79 6.79 15.81
CA ASP A 139 -6.79 6.70 16.86
C ASP A 139 -6.80 7.97 17.73
N ARG A 140 -5.62 8.50 18.09
CA ARG A 140 -5.52 9.78 18.83
C ARG A 140 -6.04 10.97 18.03
N ILE A 141 -5.80 11.01 16.72
CA ILE A 141 -6.39 12.02 15.84
C ILE A 141 -7.92 11.86 15.84
N THR A 142 -8.43 10.64 15.72
CA THR A 142 -9.87 10.37 15.71
C THR A 142 -10.50 10.84 17.01
N GLU A 143 -9.96 10.43 18.17
CA GLU A 143 -10.43 10.82 19.50
C GLU A 143 -10.50 12.36 19.68
N LYS A 144 -9.51 13.08 19.16
CA LYS A 144 -9.46 14.55 19.25
C LYS A 144 -10.52 15.25 18.39
N PHE A 145 -10.87 14.69 17.25
CA PHE A 145 -11.79 15.31 16.27
C PHE A 145 -13.15 14.62 16.19
N GLU A 146 -13.39 13.58 17.00
CA GLU A 146 -14.64 12.83 17.02
C GLU A 146 -15.80 13.74 17.41
N GLN A 147 -16.86 13.70 16.62
CA GLN A 147 -18.12 14.39 16.89
C GLN A 147 -19.25 13.39 16.75
N SER A 148 -20.05 13.26 17.82
CA SER A 148 -21.30 12.49 17.80
C SER A 148 -21.15 11.04 17.35
N SER A 149 -20.07 10.35 17.75
CA SER A 149 -19.80 8.93 17.46
C SER A 149 -19.65 8.58 15.97
N LYS A 150 -19.37 9.57 15.12
CA LYS A 150 -19.13 9.38 13.67
C LYS A 150 -17.63 9.39 13.34
N THR A 151 -17.17 8.45 12.51
CA THR A 151 -15.73 8.28 12.17
C THR A 151 -15.44 8.49 10.67
N THR A 152 -14.19 8.84 10.34
CA THR A 152 -13.81 9.48 9.06
C THR A 152 -14.19 8.72 7.79
N THR A 153 -14.01 7.40 7.74
CA THR A 153 -14.32 6.59 6.55
C THR A 153 -15.67 5.88 6.64
N ARG A 154 -16.20 5.68 7.86
CA ARG A 154 -17.44 4.94 8.07
C ARG A 154 -18.68 5.76 7.69
N ASP A 155 -18.61 7.06 7.91
CA ASP A 155 -19.77 7.96 7.84
C ASP A 155 -19.59 9.04 6.77
N MET A 156 -18.91 8.69 5.66
CA MET A 156 -18.86 9.51 4.47
C MET A 156 -20.27 9.60 3.84
N PRO A 157 -20.75 10.79 3.44
CA PRO A 157 -22.10 10.95 2.92
C PRO A 157 -22.25 10.34 1.52
N TRP A 158 -23.37 9.62 1.35
CA TRP A 158 -23.72 8.93 0.12
C TRP A 158 -24.72 9.75 -0.70
N GLY A 159 -24.78 9.49 -2.02
CA GLY A 159 -25.83 10.06 -2.86
C GLY A 159 -27.23 9.58 -2.42
N PRO A 160 -28.29 10.37 -2.67
CA PRO A 160 -29.65 10.08 -2.20
C PRO A 160 -30.20 8.74 -2.71
N ASN A 161 -29.71 8.27 -3.86
CA ASN A 161 -30.21 7.09 -4.55
C ASN A 161 -29.38 5.81 -4.29
N VAL A 162 -28.44 5.82 -3.34
CA VAL A 162 -27.60 4.63 -3.07
C VAL A 162 -28.25 3.76 -1.99
N PRO A 163 -28.69 2.52 -2.31
CA PRO A 163 -29.34 1.65 -1.35
C PRO A 163 -28.43 1.31 -0.16
N LYS A 164 -29.00 1.21 1.06
CA LYS A 164 -28.25 0.92 2.30
C LYS A 164 -27.41 -0.36 2.22
N TRP A 165 -27.90 -1.39 1.53
CA TRP A 165 -27.15 -2.64 1.37
C TRP A 165 -25.85 -2.43 0.58
N VAL A 166 -25.88 -1.62 -0.50
CA VAL A 166 -24.67 -1.26 -1.28
C VAL A 166 -23.67 -0.54 -0.39
N GLN A 167 -24.14 0.43 0.41
CA GLN A 167 -23.28 1.17 1.33
C GLN A 167 -22.58 0.23 2.32
N GLN A 168 -23.31 -0.78 2.84
CA GLN A 168 -22.73 -1.79 3.73
C GLN A 168 -21.65 -2.61 3.04
N TYR A 169 -21.91 -3.14 1.83
CA TYR A 169 -20.90 -3.92 1.09
C TYR A 169 -19.66 -3.10 0.75
N VAL A 170 -19.82 -1.85 0.33
CA VAL A 170 -18.67 -0.99 0.01
C VAL A 170 -17.86 -0.64 1.28
N LYS A 171 -18.52 -0.40 2.42
CA LYS A 171 -17.82 -0.20 3.71
C LYS A 171 -17.02 -1.45 4.11
N VAL A 172 -17.60 -2.62 3.91
CA VAL A 172 -16.91 -3.90 4.10
C VAL A 172 -15.67 -3.97 3.20
N TYR A 173 -15.84 -3.69 1.91
CA TYR A 173 -14.76 -3.67 0.94
C TYR A 173 -13.64 -2.71 1.34
N TYR A 174 -13.96 -1.50 1.80
CA TYR A 174 -12.97 -0.56 2.33
C TYR A 174 -12.19 -1.14 3.51
N ALA A 175 -12.87 -1.82 4.44
CA ALA A 175 -12.20 -2.48 5.56
C ALA A 175 -11.27 -3.61 5.10
N VAL A 176 -11.66 -4.42 4.09
CA VAL A 176 -10.78 -5.41 3.46
C VAL A 176 -9.53 -4.74 2.91
N CYS A 177 -9.71 -3.67 2.13
CA CYS A 177 -8.60 -2.98 1.47
C CYS A 177 -7.65 -2.34 2.47
N GLN A 178 -8.16 -1.79 3.57
CA GLN A 178 -7.33 -1.23 4.64
C GLN A 178 -6.50 -2.32 5.34
N LEU A 179 -7.11 -3.47 5.66
CA LEU A 179 -6.38 -4.59 6.23
C LEU A 179 -5.33 -5.10 5.25
N PHE A 180 -5.72 -5.29 3.98
CA PHE A 180 -4.83 -5.71 2.92
C PHE A 180 -3.64 -4.75 2.74
N ALA A 181 -3.86 -3.43 2.73
CA ALA A 181 -2.79 -2.44 2.63
C ALA A 181 -1.82 -2.55 3.81
N THR A 182 -2.33 -2.68 5.04
CA THR A 182 -1.49 -2.88 6.22
C THR A 182 -0.68 -4.17 6.11
N THR A 183 -1.31 -5.26 5.70
CA THR A 183 -0.66 -6.54 5.45
C THR A 183 0.40 -6.43 4.36
N ALA A 184 0.12 -5.81 3.21
CA ALA A 184 1.07 -5.67 2.11
C ALA A 184 2.35 -4.91 2.51
N LEU A 185 2.27 -3.95 3.43
CA LEU A 185 3.45 -3.26 3.98
C LEU A 185 4.34 -4.16 4.86
N LEU A 186 3.75 -5.16 5.52
CA LEU A 186 4.46 -6.10 6.39
C LEU A 186 5.00 -7.31 5.61
N ILE A 187 4.21 -7.81 4.67
CA ILE A 187 4.38 -9.13 4.05
C ILE A 187 5.26 -9.09 2.81
N CYS A 188 5.07 -8.08 1.96
CA CYS A 188 5.75 -8.03 0.69
C CYS A 188 7.24 -7.86 0.96
N GLY A 189 8.05 -8.89 0.67
CA GLY A 189 9.50 -8.80 0.72
C GLY A 189 9.98 -7.87 -0.39
N SER A 190 10.43 -8.46 -1.51
CA SER A 190 10.83 -7.71 -2.71
C SER A 190 9.76 -6.77 -3.27
N LEU A 191 8.48 -7.03 -2.96
CA LEU A 191 7.34 -6.22 -3.41
C LEU A 191 7.03 -5.04 -2.49
N VAL A 192 7.76 -4.82 -1.39
CA VAL A 192 7.39 -3.78 -0.40
C VAL A 192 7.38 -2.38 -1.01
N LEU A 193 8.31 -2.09 -1.93
CA LEU A 193 8.42 -0.77 -2.56
C LEU A 193 7.19 -0.50 -3.44
N ASP A 194 6.85 -1.45 -4.30
CA ASP A 194 5.67 -1.40 -5.17
C ASP A 194 4.39 -1.25 -4.31
N SER A 195 4.27 -2.05 -3.24
CA SER A 195 3.12 -2.00 -2.32
C SER A 195 3.03 -0.67 -1.57
N ALA A 196 4.12 -0.20 -0.98
CA ALA A 196 4.16 1.07 -0.25
C ALA A 196 3.78 2.23 -1.15
N PHE A 197 4.28 2.24 -2.39
CA PHE A 197 3.91 3.22 -3.40
C PHE A 197 2.44 3.14 -3.78
N ALA A 198 1.95 1.96 -4.14
CA ALA A 198 0.57 1.78 -4.59
C ALA A 198 -0.46 2.08 -3.50
N ILE A 199 -0.13 1.88 -2.22
CA ILE A 199 -1.03 2.22 -1.10
C ILE A 199 -1.20 3.74 -0.96
N MET A 200 -0.21 4.54 -1.33
CA MET A 200 -0.35 6.00 -1.32
C MET A 200 -1.36 6.48 -2.38
N PHE A 201 -1.54 5.73 -3.47
CA PHE A 201 -2.44 6.09 -4.57
C PHE A 201 -3.89 6.31 -4.12
N PRO A 202 -4.60 5.35 -3.50
CA PRO A 202 -5.97 5.58 -3.04
C PRO A 202 -6.05 6.69 -1.98
N ILE A 203 -5.02 6.86 -1.15
CA ILE A 203 -4.98 7.93 -0.12
C ILE A 203 -4.99 9.31 -0.81
N GLN A 204 -4.06 9.56 -1.73
CA GLN A 204 -3.93 10.83 -2.42
C GLN A 204 -5.03 11.05 -3.48
N LEU A 205 -5.50 9.99 -4.13
CA LEU A 205 -6.61 10.07 -5.06
C LEU A 205 -7.91 10.42 -4.31
N SER A 206 -8.14 9.89 -3.11
CA SER A 206 -9.35 10.19 -2.33
C SER A 206 -9.51 11.69 -2.06
N THR A 207 -8.43 12.39 -1.69
CA THR A 207 -8.43 13.84 -1.45
C THR A 207 -8.64 14.60 -2.75
N PHE A 208 -7.94 14.21 -3.82
CA PHE A 208 -8.16 14.80 -5.14
C PHE A 208 -9.64 14.70 -5.56
N LEU A 209 -10.24 13.51 -5.47
CA LEU A 209 -11.65 13.31 -5.80
C LEU A 209 -12.57 14.16 -4.91
N MET A 210 -12.26 14.35 -3.62
CA MET A 210 -13.05 15.27 -2.77
C MET A 210 -12.95 16.72 -3.23
N THR A 211 -11.81 17.15 -3.78
CA THR A 211 -11.73 18.49 -4.40
C THR A 211 -12.62 18.60 -5.64
N LEU A 212 -12.74 17.53 -6.44
CA LEU A 212 -13.66 17.49 -7.58
C LEU A 212 -15.12 17.53 -7.15
N VAL A 213 -15.48 16.79 -6.08
CA VAL A 213 -16.82 16.85 -5.46
C VAL A 213 -17.14 18.25 -4.98
N ARG A 214 -16.20 18.92 -4.28
CA ARG A 214 -16.36 20.30 -3.81
C ARG A 214 -16.59 21.28 -4.97
N LYS A 215 -15.91 21.08 -6.10
CA LYS A 215 -16.09 21.87 -7.33
C LYS A 215 -17.34 21.46 -8.13
N ASN A 216 -18.13 20.50 -7.64
CA ASN A 216 -19.28 19.91 -8.31
C ASN A 216 -18.94 19.34 -9.72
N LEU A 217 -17.69 18.90 -9.93
CA LEU A 217 -17.27 18.23 -11.17
C LEU A 217 -17.65 16.76 -11.17
N ILE A 218 -17.73 16.13 -10.00
CA ILE A 218 -18.22 14.76 -9.83
C ILE A 218 -19.22 14.68 -8.68
N SER A 219 -20.07 13.66 -8.69
CA SER A 219 -21.01 13.38 -7.60
C SER A 219 -20.34 12.64 -6.44
N GLY A 220 -20.96 12.65 -5.25
CA GLY A 220 -20.50 11.83 -4.12
C GLY A 220 -20.52 10.33 -4.43
N THR A 221 -21.49 9.86 -5.23
CA THR A 221 -21.51 8.47 -5.70
C THR A 221 -20.30 8.15 -6.60
N SER A 222 -19.98 9.05 -7.53
CA SER A 222 -18.79 8.92 -8.39
C SER A 222 -17.50 8.86 -7.58
N TRP A 223 -17.40 9.66 -6.51
CA TRP A 223 -16.29 9.60 -5.56
C TRP A 223 -16.10 8.20 -4.98
N HIS A 224 -17.18 7.57 -4.49
CA HIS A 224 -17.13 6.21 -3.93
C HIS A 224 -16.66 5.17 -4.95
N VAL A 225 -17.11 5.28 -6.20
CA VAL A 225 -16.72 4.38 -7.30
C VAL A 225 -15.23 4.51 -7.59
N TRP A 226 -14.74 5.71 -7.86
CA TRP A 226 -13.33 5.93 -8.17
C TRP A 226 -12.41 5.59 -6.99
N TYR A 227 -12.84 5.89 -5.77
CA TYR A 227 -12.11 5.50 -4.58
C TYR A 227 -12.05 3.98 -4.42
N ALA A 228 -13.17 3.26 -4.62
CA ALA A 228 -13.19 1.81 -4.59
C ALA A 228 -12.25 1.19 -5.65
N LEU A 229 -12.28 1.69 -6.88
CA LEU A 229 -11.39 1.24 -7.95
C LEU A 229 -9.90 1.47 -7.58
N SER A 230 -9.58 2.62 -6.98
CA SER A 230 -8.20 2.92 -6.57
C SER A 230 -7.69 2.02 -5.44
N LEU A 231 -8.57 1.61 -4.52
CA LEU A 231 -8.23 0.60 -3.51
C LEU A 231 -7.99 -0.77 -4.16
N GLY A 232 -8.80 -1.12 -5.16
CA GLY A 232 -8.66 -2.34 -5.95
C GLY A 232 -7.34 -2.42 -6.70
N ALA A 233 -6.83 -1.28 -7.19
CA ALA A 233 -5.56 -1.23 -7.92
C ALA A 233 -4.37 -1.74 -7.10
N VAL A 234 -4.41 -1.69 -5.76
CA VAL A 234 -3.34 -2.21 -4.90
C VAL A 234 -3.23 -3.74 -4.99
N PHE A 235 -4.34 -4.45 -5.26
CA PHE A 235 -4.33 -5.90 -5.47
C PHE A 235 -3.64 -6.31 -6.78
N ALA A 236 -3.45 -5.39 -7.72
CA ALA A 236 -2.77 -5.69 -8.98
C ALA A 236 -1.31 -6.13 -8.77
N ILE A 237 -0.64 -5.65 -7.71
CA ILE A 237 0.75 -6.01 -7.40
C ILE A 237 0.89 -7.51 -7.15
N PRO A 238 0.25 -8.08 -6.11
CA PRO A 238 0.42 -9.50 -5.87
C PRO A 238 -0.19 -10.38 -6.96
N ILE A 239 -1.27 -9.95 -7.62
CA ILE A 239 -1.83 -10.68 -8.76
C ILE A 239 -0.79 -10.76 -9.89
N SER A 240 -0.15 -9.64 -10.23
CA SER A 240 0.88 -9.59 -11.28
C SER A 240 2.08 -10.47 -10.92
N HIS A 241 2.47 -10.50 -9.66
CA HIS A 241 3.57 -11.33 -9.17
C HIS A 241 3.21 -12.82 -9.24
N SER A 242 2.05 -13.21 -8.72
CA SER A 242 1.56 -14.59 -8.76
C SER A 242 1.41 -15.09 -10.20
N LEU A 243 0.83 -14.29 -11.10
CA LEU A 243 0.72 -14.65 -12.52
C LEU A 243 2.10 -14.87 -13.16
N ARG A 244 3.09 -14.05 -12.83
CA ARG A 244 4.45 -14.20 -13.35
C ARG A 244 5.13 -15.47 -12.88
N ILE A 245 4.98 -15.82 -11.61
CA ILE A 245 5.51 -17.09 -11.08
C ILE A 245 4.83 -18.25 -11.80
N SER A 246 3.50 -18.24 -11.89
CA SER A 246 2.74 -19.31 -12.57
C SER A 246 3.12 -19.47 -14.04
N LEU A 247 3.39 -18.36 -14.74
CA LEU A 247 3.79 -18.36 -16.15
C LEU A 247 5.30 -18.52 -16.37
N LYS A 248 6.10 -18.69 -15.31
CA LYS A 248 7.57 -18.78 -15.36
C LYS A 248 8.23 -17.64 -16.15
N LEU A 249 7.63 -16.44 -16.09
CA LEU A 249 8.16 -15.29 -16.82
C LEU A 249 9.48 -14.81 -16.20
N PRO A 250 10.44 -14.35 -17.03
CA PRO A 250 11.69 -13.80 -16.53
C PRO A 250 11.41 -12.60 -15.61
N PRO A 251 12.24 -12.42 -14.56
CA PRO A 251 12.09 -11.31 -13.64
C PRO A 251 12.23 -9.97 -14.39
N PRO A 252 11.54 -8.90 -13.94
CA PRO A 252 11.46 -7.64 -14.67
C PRO A 252 12.80 -6.92 -14.79
N SER A 253 13.80 -7.22 -13.95
CA SER A 253 15.14 -6.63 -14.00
C SER A 253 16.24 -7.69 -13.92
N PHE A 254 17.38 -7.46 -14.60
CA PHE A 254 18.55 -8.35 -14.55
C PHE A 254 19.13 -8.49 -13.13
N LEU A 255 19.12 -7.42 -12.34
CA LEU A 255 19.51 -7.42 -10.93
C LEU A 255 18.59 -8.30 -10.06
N SER A 256 17.29 -8.34 -10.35
CA SER A 256 16.35 -9.26 -9.67
C SER A 256 16.41 -10.70 -10.18
N ALA A 257 17.05 -10.94 -11.31
CA ALA A 257 17.45 -12.29 -11.74
C ALA A 257 18.66 -12.80 -10.94
N LEU A 258 19.60 -11.89 -10.61
CA LEU A 258 20.82 -12.22 -9.86
C LEU A 258 20.57 -12.46 -8.37
N THR A 259 19.57 -11.81 -7.76
CA THR A 259 19.18 -12.04 -6.35
C THR A 259 18.26 -13.25 -6.14
N ARG A 260 17.93 -13.99 -7.21
CA ARG A 260 16.92 -15.08 -7.21
C ARG A 260 17.50 -16.45 -6.85
N THR A 261 18.40 -16.55 -5.88
CA THR A 261 18.90 -17.85 -5.40
C THR A 261 17.98 -18.52 -4.37
N HIS A 262 17.03 -17.79 -3.77
CA HIS A 262 16.04 -18.36 -2.87
C HIS A 262 14.62 -18.25 -3.45
N GLU A 263 14.17 -19.33 -4.10
CA GLU A 263 12.77 -19.51 -4.44
C GLU A 263 11.96 -19.60 -3.14
N THR A 264 11.20 -18.53 -2.83
CA THR A 264 10.15 -18.62 -1.83
C THR A 264 9.02 -19.46 -2.42
N PRO A 265 8.45 -20.43 -1.69
CA PRO A 265 7.41 -21.28 -2.25
C PRO A 265 6.19 -20.43 -2.59
N LEU A 266 5.72 -20.50 -3.85
CA LEU A 266 4.52 -19.81 -4.34
C LEU A 266 3.33 -19.96 -3.39
N VAL A 267 3.20 -21.15 -2.77
CA VAL A 267 2.18 -21.49 -1.78
C VAL A 267 2.17 -20.50 -0.61
N CYS A 268 3.33 -20.15 -0.06
CA CYS A 268 3.42 -19.20 1.07
C CYS A 268 2.93 -17.81 0.67
N GLU A 269 3.30 -17.31 -0.51
CA GLU A 269 2.83 -16.02 -1.03
C GLU A 269 1.32 -16.01 -1.27
N VAL A 270 0.77 -17.09 -1.84
CA VAL A 270 -0.69 -17.23 -2.03
C VAL A 270 -1.41 -17.25 -0.69
N ILE A 271 -0.93 -18.03 0.29
CA ILE A 271 -1.52 -18.07 1.64
C ILE A 271 -1.52 -16.68 2.27
N LYS A 272 -0.38 -15.97 2.21
CA LYS A 272 -0.25 -14.61 2.73
C LYS A 272 -1.29 -13.65 2.12
N LEU A 273 -1.57 -13.78 0.82
CA LEU A 273 -2.59 -12.98 0.13
C LEU A 273 -4.01 -13.32 0.54
N LEU A 274 -4.28 -14.60 0.84
CA LEU A 274 -5.60 -15.07 1.24
C LEU A 274 -5.92 -14.77 2.72
N ILE A 275 -4.91 -14.53 3.57
CA ILE A 275 -5.11 -14.21 4.99
C ILE A 275 -5.95 -12.94 5.17
N ALA A 276 -5.71 -11.86 4.41
CA ALA A 276 -6.46 -10.61 4.60
C ALA A 276 -7.95 -10.73 4.19
N PRO A 277 -8.30 -11.30 3.02
CA PRO A 277 -9.69 -11.63 2.68
C PRO A 277 -10.34 -12.57 3.70
N LEU A 278 -9.63 -13.63 4.12
CA LEU A 278 -10.13 -14.60 5.10
C LEU A 278 -10.42 -13.93 6.45
N ALA A 279 -9.51 -13.09 6.94
CA ALA A 279 -9.66 -12.39 8.20
C ALA A 279 -10.85 -11.43 8.19
N VAL A 280 -11.09 -10.74 7.07
CA VAL A 280 -12.30 -9.93 6.95
C VAL A 280 -13.55 -10.79 6.86
N PHE A 281 -13.52 -11.89 6.10
CA PHE A 281 -14.64 -12.83 6.07
C PHE A 281 -14.99 -13.34 7.48
N LEU A 282 -13.99 -13.78 8.25
CA LEU A 282 -14.15 -14.21 9.64
C LEU A 282 -14.73 -13.09 10.50
N ARG A 283 -14.23 -11.85 10.37
CA ARG A 283 -14.78 -10.70 11.11
C ARG A 283 -16.26 -10.47 10.82
N LEU A 284 -16.66 -10.52 9.54
CA LEU A 284 -18.03 -10.20 9.14
C LEU A 284 -19.01 -11.31 9.50
N LYS A 285 -18.62 -12.57 9.30
CA LYS A 285 -19.48 -13.73 9.55
C LYS A 285 -19.54 -14.11 11.01
N LEU A 286 -18.40 -14.08 11.71
CA LEU A 286 -18.29 -14.50 13.11
C LEU A 286 -18.36 -13.34 14.10
N ARG A 287 -18.49 -12.09 13.62
CA ARG A 287 -18.53 -10.87 14.45
C ARG A 287 -17.34 -10.74 15.41
N LEU A 288 -16.16 -11.23 15.02
CA LEU A 288 -14.97 -11.16 15.85
C LEU A 288 -14.54 -9.71 16.10
N ASP A 289 -13.94 -9.48 17.27
CA ASP A 289 -13.34 -8.19 17.61
C ASP A 289 -12.24 -7.80 16.61
N LYS A 290 -12.16 -6.51 16.27
CA LYS A 290 -11.22 -6.02 15.26
C LYS A 290 -9.75 -6.23 15.66
N TYR A 291 -9.43 -6.13 16.94
CA TYR A 291 -8.07 -6.35 17.45
C TYR A 291 -7.74 -7.83 17.46
N LEU A 292 -8.70 -8.69 17.79
CA LEU A 292 -8.53 -10.14 17.67
C LEU A 292 -8.25 -10.56 16.23
N VAL A 293 -9.01 -10.05 15.26
CA VAL A 293 -8.79 -10.33 13.83
C VAL A 293 -7.41 -9.84 13.39
N PHE A 294 -7.02 -8.63 13.79
CA PHE A 294 -5.70 -8.09 13.50
C PHE A 294 -4.59 -8.92 14.14
N ALA A 295 -4.77 -9.37 15.39
CA ALA A 295 -3.83 -10.24 16.09
C ALA A 295 -3.68 -11.59 15.38
N ILE A 296 -4.80 -12.23 14.98
CA ILE A 296 -4.78 -13.48 14.21
C ILE A 296 -3.99 -13.29 12.92
N VAL A 297 -4.30 -12.25 12.13
CA VAL A 297 -3.57 -11.94 10.88
C VAL A 297 -2.08 -11.74 11.14
N THR A 298 -1.75 -10.96 12.16
CA THR A 298 -0.36 -10.64 12.50
C THR A 298 0.40 -11.86 12.98
N VAL A 299 -0.19 -12.68 13.85
CA VAL A 299 0.42 -13.91 14.38
C VAL A 299 0.57 -14.95 13.27
N SER A 300 -0.48 -15.22 12.48
CA SER A 300 -0.39 -16.13 11.32
C SER A 300 0.70 -15.69 10.36
N PHE A 301 0.88 -14.38 10.17
CA PHE A 301 1.95 -13.83 9.35
C PHE A 301 3.34 -14.03 9.97
N VAL A 302 3.52 -13.69 11.24
CA VAL A 302 4.81 -13.88 11.95
C VAL A 302 5.20 -15.36 11.88
N SER A 303 4.25 -16.27 12.15
CA SER A 303 4.47 -17.71 12.05
C SER A 303 4.88 -18.15 10.65
N LEU A 304 4.20 -17.67 9.59
CA LEU A 304 4.56 -18.00 8.20
C LEU A 304 5.93 -17.46 7.81
N THR A 305 6.28 -16.25 8.27
CA THR A 305 7.58 -15.62 7.97
C THR A 305 8.72 -16.36 8.66
N LEU A 306 8.53 -16.75 9.93
CA LEU A 306 9.49 -17.55 10.69
C LEU A 306 9.65 -18.94 10.06
N PHE A 307 8.56 -19.56 9.62
CA PHE A 307 8.60 -20.84 8.91
C PHE A 307 9.39 -20.75 7.60
N GLU A 308 9.13 -19.72 6.79
CA GLU A 308 9.86 -19.47 5.54
C GLU A 308 11.36 -19.26 5.77
N ARG A 309 11.72 -18.58 6.86
CA ARG A 309 13.12 -18.38 7.27
C ARG A 309 13.78 -19.70 7.66
N GLU A 310 13.09 -20.54 8.42
CA GLU A 310 13.59 -21.85 8.82
C GLU A 310 13.83 -22.75 7.61
N VAL A 311 12.86 -22.84 6.70
CA VAL A 311 12.99 -23.60 5.44
C VAL A 311 14.17 -23.11 4.60
N SER A 312 14.34 -21.78 4.51
CA SER A 312 15.46 -21.18 3.76
C SER A 312 16.82 -21.47 4.40
N SER A 313 16.89 -21.42 5.74
CA SER A 313 18.07 -21.77 6.52
C SER A 313 18.47 -23.24 6.32
N GLN A 314 17.51 -24.15 6.39
CA GLN A 314 17.75 -25.58 6.18
C GLN A 314 18.24 -25.88 4.76
N LYS A 315 17.67 -25.22 3.75
CA LYS A 315 18.11 -25.35 2.35
C LYS A 315 19.56 -24.89 2.17
N ALA A 316 19.94 -23.75 2.76
CA ALA A 316 21.30 -23.25 2.68
C ALA A 316 22.31 -24.20 3.35
N VAL A 317 21.98 -24.72 4.54
CA VAL A 317 22.83 -25.71 5.23
C VAL A 317 23.01 -26.96 4.37
N TYR A 318 21.93 -27.48 3.78
CA TYR A 318 21.98 -28.65 2.90
C TYR A 318 22.83 -28.43 1.64
N GLU A 319 22.73 -27.25 1.01
CA GLU A 319 23.53 -26.91 -0.16
C GLU A 319 25.03 -26.78 0.16
N THR A 320 25.37 -26.26 1.35
CA THR A 320 26.77 -26.13 1.80
C THR A 320 27.39 -27.42 2.31
N SER A 321 26.58 -28.42 2.71
CA SER A 321 27.07 -29.70 3.24
C SER A 321 27.29 -30.78 2.17
N LEU A 322 26.87 -30.53 0.92
CA LEU A 322 27.10 -31.45 -0.20
C LEU A 322 28.56 -31.40 -0.67
N PRO A 323 29.27 -32.54 -0.76
CA PRO A 323 30.65 -32.58 -1.27
C PRO A 323 30.75 -32.05 -2.71
N GLU A 324 31.79 -31.26 -3.04
CA GLU A 324 31.96 -30.60 -4.36
C GLU A 324 31.88 -31.56 -5.56
N ASN A 325 32.29 -32.81 -5.36
CA ASN A 325 32.29 -33.91 -6.32
C ASN A 325 30.90 -34.54 -6.57
N VAL A 326 29.89 -34.24 -5.74
CA VAL A 326 28.52 -34.78 -5.85
C VAL A 326 27.57 -33.77 -6.53
N VAL A 327 28.03 -32.53 -6.68
CA VAL A 327 27.21 -31.35 -7.00
C VAL A 327 26.50 -31.41 -8.36
N PRO A 328 27.10 -31.86 -9.49
CA PRO A 328 26.41 -31.72 -10.78
C PRO A 328 25.20 -32.66 -10.95
N TRP A 329 25.30 -33.90 -10.48
CA TRP A 329 24.26 -34.92 -10.71
C TRP A 329 23.12 -34.81 -9.68
N ILE A 330 23.43 -34.58 -8.40
CA ILE A 330 22.41 -34.36 -7.37
C ILE A 330 21.69 -33.02 -7.57
N ARG A 331 22.36 -31.96 -8.04
CA ARG A 331 21.70 -30.68 -8.35
C ARG A 331 20.64 -30.84 -9.46
N ASN A 332 20.87 -31.73 -10.43
CA ASN A 332 19.87 -32.08 -11.45
C ASN A 332 18.74 -32.99 -10.93
N ALA A 333 19.04 -33.94 -10.03
CA ALA A 333 18.04 -34.86 -9.47
C ALA A 333 17.15 -34.22 -8.38
N VAL A 334 17.75 -33.45 -7.48
CA VAL A 334 17.05 -32.73 -6.38
C VAL A 334 16.26 -31.55 -6.93
N GLY A 335 16.73 -30.89 -7.99
CA GLY A 335 15.93 -29.91 -8.74
C GLY A 335 14.63 -30.52 -9.31
N GLY A 336 14.64 -31.80 -9.66
CA GLY A 336 13.44 -32.55 -10.09
C GLY A 336 12.53 -32.97 -8.93
N SER A 337 13.09 -33.31 -7.76
CA SER A 337 12.33 -33.84 -6.62
C SER A 337 11.72 -32.76 -5.72
N LEU A 338 12.36 -31.59 -5.57
CA LEU A 338 11.76 -30.42 -4.92
C LEU A 338 10.60 -29.82 -5.76
N ALA A 339 10.68 -29.92 -7.09
CA ALA A 339 9.57 -29.59 -7.97
C ALA A 339 8.34 -30.52 -7.75
N PHE A 340 8.54 -31.71 -7.19
CA PHE A 340 7.48 -32.66 -6.86
C PHE A 340 6.82 -32.39 -5.50
N MET A 341 7.53 -31.85 -4.51
CA MET A 341 6.95 -31.44 -3.22
C MET A 341 6.29 -30.05 -3.25
N SER A 342 6.48 -29.28 -4.33
CA SER A 342 5.82 -27.99 -4.56
C SER A 342 4.57 -28.05 -5.46
N ARG A 343 4.24 -29.25 -5.97
CA ARG A 343 2.91 -29.58 -6.52
C ARG A 343 2.04 -30.13 -5.41
#